data_AF-B7G199-F1
#
_entry.id   AF-B7G199-F1
#
_cell.length_a   1.000
_cell.length_b   1.000
_cell.length_c   1.000
_cell.angle_alpha   90.00
_cell.angle_beta   90.00
_cell.angle_gamma   90.00
#
_symmetry.space_group_name_H-M   'P 1'
#
loop_
_entity.id
_entity.type
_entity.pdbx_description
1 polymer ?
#
loop_
_entity_poly.entity_id
_entity_poly.type
_entity_poly.pdbx_seq_one_letter_code
_entity_poly.pdbx_strand_id
1 'polypeptide(L)'
;DYGELERHYQFLPNAAANEESSISTHPQGDTWQERMVKRYHDHLYKDYVLADFSKAREKQLGLRWRTEHEVRIGKGSQSCGNKKCPSHVSKECERLKCVAHGVHLSNFEVPFSYNEHAIQKIELVKLCLCLRCAPLL
;
A
#
# COMPACT_ATOMS: atom_id res chain seq x y z
N ASP A 1 14.01 7.73 -18.51
CA ASP A 1 15.19 6.89 -18.26
C ASP A 1 15.03 6.24 -16.89
N TYR A 2 15.13 4.92 -16.80
CA TYR A 2 14.84 4.17 -15.57
C TYR A 2 16.02 4.20 -14.59
N GLY A 3 17.26 4.27 -15.09
CA GLY A 3 18.47 4.31 -14.26
C GLY A 3 18.63 5.62 -13.47
N GLU A 4 18.02 6.70 -13.94
CA GLU A 4 18.06 8.00 -13.26
C GLU A 4 16.92 8.16 -12.25
N LEU A 5 15.85 7.37 -12.39
CA LEU A 5 14.80 7.22 -11.39
C LEU A 5 15.35 6.54 -10.13
N GLU A 6 16.19 5.51 -10.29
CA GLU A 6 16.86 4.83 -9.17
C GLU A 6 17.84 5.74 -8.42
N ARG A 7 18.54 6.65 -9.12
CA ARG A 7 19.49 7.59 -8.49
C ARG A 7 18.80 8.62 -7.60
N HIS A 8 17.63 9.09 -7.99
CA HIS A 8 16.83 10.06 -7.23
C HIS A 8 15.80 9.40 -6.32
N TYR A 9 15.69 8.06 -6.36
CA TYR A 9 14.79 7.31 -5.51
C TYR A 9 15.26 7.40 -4.06
N GLN A 10 14.65 8.33 -3.32
CA GLN A 10 14.73 8.38 -1.87
C GLN A 10 13.35 8.01 -1.34
N PHE A 11 13.29 6.92 -0.56
CA PHE A 11 12.04 6.38 -0.03
C PHE A 11 11.17 7.42 0.71
N LEU A 12 11.80 8.48 1.24
CA LEU A 12 11.17 9.70 1.75
C LEU A 12 11.99 10.94 1.34
N PRO A 13 11.35 12.09 1.04
CA PRO A 13 12.00 13.38 1.24
C PRO A 13 12.38 13.45 2.72
N ASN A 14 13.66 13.63 3.01
CA ASN A 14 14.11 13.74 4.38
C ASN A 14 13.38 14.92 5.05
N ALA A 15 12.54 14.67 6.05
CA ALA A 15 11.82 15.74 6.76
C ALA A 15 12.79 16.72 7.44
N ALA A 16 14.03 16.30 7.72
CA ALA A 16 15.11 17.17 8.18
C ALA A 16 15.78 18.01 7.07
N ALA A 17 15.57 17.69 5.79
CA ALA A 17 16.17 18.45 4.68
C ALA A 17 15.33 19.67 4.25
N ASN A 18 14.12 19.84 4.78
CA ASN A 18 13.28 21.01 4.47
C ASN A 18 13.51 22.21 5.40
N GLU A 19 14.26 22.07 6.49
CA GLU A 19 14.57 23.19 7.39
C GLU A 19 16.06 23.56 7.46
N GLU A 20 16.98 22.71 7.00
CA GLU A 20 18.41 23.02 6.93
C GLU A 20 18.97 22.83 5.51
N SER A 21 18.60 23.70 4.58
CA SER A 21 19.32 23.88 3.32
C SER A 21 19.13 25.30 2.79
N SER A 22 19.38 26.29 3.65
CA SER A 22 19.81 27.59 3.17
C SER A 22 21.22 27.45 2.60
N ILE A 23 21.31 27.59 1.27
CA ILE A 23 22.51 27.80 0.43
C ILE A 23 23.16 26.53 -0.14
N SER A 24 22.63 26.09 -1.29
CA SER A 24 23.44 25.75 -2.45
C SER A 24 22.85 26.41 -3.69
N THR A 25 23.59 27.35 -4.26
CA THR A 25 23.26 28.15 -5.44
C THR A 25 23.10 27.28 -6.68
N HIS A 26 21.87 27.01 -7.11
CA HIS A 26 21.54 26.93 -8.53
C HIS A 26 20.03 27.18 -8.75
N PRO A 27 19.65 28.30 -9.39
CA PRO A 27 18.26 28.58 -9.69
C PRO A 27 17.93 27.94 -11.03
N GLN A 28 17.34 26.74 -11.08
CA GLN A 28 16.54 26.27 -12.22
C GLN A 28 15.50 25.25 -11.75
N GLY A 29 14.25 25.54 -12.13
CA GLY A 29 13.06 25.07 -11.45
C GLY A 29 12.82 23.57 -11.55
N ASP A 30 12.09 23.08 -10.53
CA ASP A 30 11.14 21.97 -10.56
C ASP A 30 11.35 21.08 -11.79
N THR A 31 12.40 20.27 -11.73
CA THR A 31 12.79 19.50 -12.90
C THR A 31 11.66 18.51 -13.17
N TRP A 32 11.36 18.26 -14.46
CA TRP A 32 10.38 17.24 -14.84
C TRP A 32 10.63 15.88 -14.11
N GLN A 33 11.89 15.62 -13.76
CA GLN A 33 12.35 14.46 -13.02
C GLN A 33 11.85 14.42 -11.57
N GLU A 34 11.92 15.52 -10.81
CA GLU A 34 11.39 15.60 -9.44
C GLU A 34 9.87 15.38 -9.42
N ARG A 35 9.15 15.93 -10.42
CA ARG A 35 7.73 15.68 -10.60
C ARG A 35 7.43 14.21 -10.93
N MET A 36 8.29 13.54 -11.70
CA MET A 36 8.16 12.13 -12.05
C MET A 36 8.35 11.22 -10.82
N VAL A 37 9.39 11.48 -10.02
CA VAL A 37 9.69 10.76 -8.77
C VAL A 37 8.55 10.95 -7.77
N LYS A 38 8.11 12.19 -7.54
CA LYS A 38 6.97 12.50 -6.67
C LYS A 38 5.71 11.75 -7.11
N ARG A 39 5.37 11.79 -8.40
CA ARG A 39 4.20 11.09 -8.96
C ARG A 39 4.29 9.58 -8.80
N TYR A 40 5.49 9.00 -8.94
CA TYR A 40 5.73 7.58 -8.73
C TYR A 40 5.50 7.18 -7.26
N HIS A 41 6.05 7.94 -6.32
CA HIS A 41 5.86 7.69 -4.88
C HIS A 41 4.39 7.87 -4.47
N ASP A 42 3.73 8.95 -4.88
CA ASP A 42 2.32 9.21 -4.57
C ASP A 42 1.39 8.08 -5.03
N HIS A 43 1.74 7.40 -6.13
CA HIS A 43 0.97 6.30 -6.70
C HIS A 43 1.25 4.96 -5.99
N LEU A 44 2.51 4.68 -5.61
CA LEU A 44 2.91 3.40 -5.03
C LEU A 44 2.17 3.06 -3.72
N TYR A 45 1.83 4.09 -2.93
CA TYR A 45 1.13 3.93 -1.65
C TYR A 45 -0.39 3.74 -1.81
N LYS A 46 -0.95 4.14 -2.96
CA LYS A 46 -2.42 4.17 -3.21
C LYS A 46 -2.94 2.97 -4.01
N ASP A 47 -2.08 2.06 -4.43
CA ASP A 47 -2.55 0.91 -5.21
C ASP A 47 -3.25 -0.15 -4.36
N TYR A 48 -2.75 -0.41 -3.13
CA TYR A 48 -3.23 -1.50 -2.28
C TYR A 48 -3.75 -1.02 -0.93
N VAL A 49 -4.90 -1.57 -0.51
CA VAL A 49 -5.54 -1.33 0.79
C VAL A 49 -5.46 -2.55 1.70
N LEU A 50 -5.73 -2.31 2.99
CA LEU A 50 -6.01 -3.36 3.96
C LEU A 50 -7.49 -3.35 4.33
N ALA A 51 -8.01 -4.54 4.59
CA ALA A 51 -9.41 -4.75 4.93
C ALA A 51 -9.58 -5.33 6.34
N ASP A 52 -10.64 -4.90 7.01
CA ASP A 52 -11.11 -5.44 8.27
C ASP A 52 -12.42 -6.19 8.04
N PHE A 53 -12.35 -7.52 8.09
CA PHE A 53 -13.48 -8.42 7.86
C PHE A 53 -14.23 -8.79 9.16
N SER A 54 -13.99 -8.07 10.26
CA SER A 54 -14.65 -8.38 11.56
C SER A 54 -16.17 -8.41 11.49
N LYS A 55 -16.76 -7.62 10.58
CA LYS A 55 -18.21 -7.53 10.33
C LYS A 55 -18.64 -8.11 8.98
N ALA A 56 -17.81 -8.97 8.36
CA ALA A 56 -18.12 -9.54 7.05
C ALA A 56 -19.46 -10.30 7.02
N ARG A 57 -19.87 -10.91 8.14
CA ARG A 57 -21.18 -11.57 8.29
C ARG A 57 -22.36 -10.61 8.10
N GLU A 58 -22.17 -9.33 8.42
CA GLU A 58 -23.16 -8.25 8.25
C GLU A 58 -23.03 -7.58 6.86
N LYS A 59 -22.24 -8.16 5.94
CA LYS A 59 -21.87 -7.58 4.63
C LYS A 59 -21.21 -6.20 4.74
N GLN A 60 -20.54 -5.95 5.87
CA GLN A 60 -19.78 -4.73 6.11
C GLN A 60 -18.29 -5.06 6.20
N LEU A 61 -17.50 -4.27 5.49
CA LEU A 61 -16.04 -4.36 5.52
C LEU A 61 -15.43 -2.97 5.63
N GLY A 62 -14.42 -2.84 6.48
CA GLY A 62 -13.68 -1.59 6.66
C GLY A 62 -12.41 -1.60 5.82
N LEU A 63 -12.24 -0.63 4.93
CA LEU A 63 -11.01 -0.45 4.15
C LEU A 63 -10.18 0.69 4.72
N ARG A 64 -8.86 0.57 4.61
CA ARG A 64 -7.94 1.69 4.83
C ARG A 64 -6.72 1.61 3.94
N TRP A 65 -6.13 2.77 3.68
CA TRP A 65 -4.79 2.87 3.14
C TRP A 65 -3.76 2.20 4.05
N ARG A 66 -2.70 1.69 3.44
CA ARG A 66 -1.56 1.13 4.16
C ARG A 66 -0.72 2.24 4.77
N THR A 67 -0.10 1.94 5.91
CA THR A 67 0.95 2.80 6.47
C THR A 67 2.26 2.57 5.75
N GLU A 68 3.19 3.53 5.88
CA GLU A 68 4.53 3.45 5.29
C GLU A 68 5.27 2.15 5.67
N HIS A 69 5.27 1.80 6.95
CA HIS A 69 5.90 0.57 7.42
C HIS A 69 5.27 -0.67 6.76
N GLU A 70 3.95 -0.70 6.63
CA GLU A 70 3.23 -1.80 5.99
C GLU A 70 3.55 -1.94 4.50
N VAL A 71 3.73 -0.82 3.80
CA VAL A 71 4.14 -0.82 2.39
C VAL A 71 5.56 -1.39 2.26
N ARG A 72 6.49 -0.94 3.10
CA ARG A 72 7.90 -1.37 3.08
C ARG A 72 8.04 -2.89 3.28
N ILE A 73 7.26 -3.47 4.18
CA ILE A 73 7.27 -4.92 4.45
C ILE A 73 6.39 -5.72 3.48
N GLY A 74 5.80 -5.09 2.46
CA GLY A 74 4.96 -5.75 1.47
C GLY A 74 3.60 -6.24 2.00
N LYS A 75 3.12 -5.67 3.12
CA LYS A 75 1.84 -6.07 3.72
C LYS A 75 0.68 -5.73 2.79
N GLY A 76 -0.20 -6.69 2.51
CA GLY A 76 -1.38 -6.46 1.64
C GLY A 76 -1.09 -6.40 0.14
N SER A 77 0.18 -6.46 -0.29
CA SER A 77 0.55 -6.63 -1.70
C SER A 77 1.27 -7.97 -1.95
N GLN A 78 2.09 -8.41 -1.00
CA GLN A 78 2.77 -9.71 -0.99
C GLN A 78 2.24 -10.64 0.12
N SER A 79 1.20 -10.20 0.83
CA SER A 79 0.54 -10.94 1.89
C SER A 79 -0.93 -10.60 1.93
N CYS A 80 -1.73 -11.42 2.60
CA CYS A 80 -3.16 -11.20 2.73
C CYS A 80 -3.46 -9.85 3.40
N GLY A 81 -4.29 -9.05 2.76
CA GLY A 81 -4.72 -7.72 3.16
C GLY A 81 -5.79 -7.70 4.26
N ASN A 82 -6.38 -8.85 4.62
CA ASN A 82 -7.18 -8.96 5.84
C ASN A 82 -6.30 -8.75 7.08
N LYS A 83 -6.58 -7.70 7.85
CA LYS A 83 -5.87 -7.34 9.09
C LYS A 83 -5.88 -8.45 10.14
N LYS A 84 -6.92 -9.28 10.17
CA LYS A 84 -7.12 -10.37 11.13
C LYS A 84 -6.95 -11.74 10.46
N CYS A 85 -6.15 -11.82 9.39
CA CYS A 85 -5.90 -13.07 8.70
C CYS A 85 -5.18 -14.07 9.62
N PRO A 86 -5.71 -15.28 9.83
CA PRO A 86 -5.03 -16.29 10.65
C PRO A 86 -3.66 -16.70 10.07
N SER A 87 -3.43 -16.50 8.76
CA SER A 87 -2.15 -16.81 8.11
C SER A 87 -1.02 -15.89 8.55
N HIS A 88 -1.32 -14.76 9.21
CA HIS A 88 -0.29 -13.86 9.72
C HIS A 88 0.38 -14.41 10.98
N VAL A 89 -0.17 -15.46 11.61
CA VAL A 89 0.45 -16.14 12.75
C VAL A 89 1.52 -17.11 12.24
N SER A 90 2.74 -17.00 12.76
CA SER A 90 3.92 -17.74 12.30
C SER A 90 3.70 -19.26 12.17
N LYS A 91 3.15 -19.90 13.22
CA LYS A 91 2.87 -21.35 13.23
C LYS A 91 1.85 -21.79 12.18
N GLU A 92 0.85 -20.94 11.94
CA GLU A 92 -0.22 -21.20 11.00
C GLU A 92 0.23 -20.95 9.55
N CYS A 93 1.09 -19.95 9.33
CA CYS A 93 1.71 -19.67 8.04
C CYS A 93 2.54 -20.87 7.53
N GLU A 94 3.37 -21.45 8.40
CA GLU A 94 4.16 -22.65 8.11
C GLU A 94 3.26 -23.82 7.66
N ARG A 95 2.21 -24.10 8.45
CA ARG A 95 1.25 -25.17 8.18
C ARG A 95 0.54 -24.98 6.84
N LEU A 96 0.20 -23.75 6.48
CA LEU A 96 -0.54 -23.47 5.25
C LEU A 96 0.32 -23.55 4.01
N LYS A 97 1.63 -23.28 4.07
CA LYS A 97 2.52 -23.49 2.92
C LYS A 97 2.47 -24.94 2.41
N CYS A 98 2.21 -25.90 3.29
CA CYS A 98 2.14 -27.33 2.96
C CYS A 98 0.76 -27.79 2.43
N VAL A 99 -0.27 -26.94 2.46
CA VAL A 99 -1.59 -27.28 1.91
C VAL A 99 -1.54 -27.11 0.39
N ALA A 100 -2.17 -28.02 -0.37
CA ALA A 100 -2.19 -27.98 -1.84
C ALA A 100 -2.65 -26.63 -2.44
N HIS A 101 -3.41 -25.85 -1.68
CA HIS A 101 -3.89 -24.51 -2.03
C HIS A 101 -3.28 -23.37 -1.19
N GLY A 102 -2.28 -23.67 -0.35
CA GLY A 102 -1.69 -22.88 0.72
C GLY A 102 -2.03 -21.39 0.87
N VAL A 103 -1.02 -20.53 0.89
CA VAL A 103 -1.23 -19.06 0.90
C VAL A 103 -1.30 -18.59 -0.56
N HIS A 104 -2.31 -19.05 -1.29
CA HIS A 104 -2.57 -18.50 -2.62
C HIS A 104 -3.22 -17.12 -2.45
N LEU A 105 -2.55 -16.10 -2.96
CA LEU A 105 -2.96 -14.70 -2.89
C LEU A 105 -3.58 -14.28 -4.22
N SER A 106 -4.73 -13.62 -4.15
CA SER A 106 -5.45 -13.10 -5.31
C SER A 106 -5.74 -11.62 -5.11
N ASN A 107 -5.65 -10.83 -6.17
CA ASN A 107 -5.94 -9.41 -6.15
C ASN A 107 -7.40 -9.18 -6.58
N PHE A 108 -8.09 -8.34 -5.82
CA PHE A 108 -9.46 -7.90 -6.06
C PHE A 108 -9.46 -6.40 -6.23
N GLU A 109 -10.30 -5.89 -7.13
CA GLU A 109 -10.55 -4.45 -7.26
C GLU A 109 -11.84 -4.12 -6.53
N VAL A 110 -11.75 -3.21 -5.56
CA VAL A 110 -12.89 -2.85 -4.69
C VAL A 110 -13.06 -1.34 -4.68
N PRO A 111 -14.31 -0.83 -4.67
CA PRO A 111 -14.55 0.59 -4.50
C PRO A 111 -14.19 1.00 -3.07
N PHE A 112 -13.34 2.01 -2.93
CA PHE A 112 -12.96 2.57 -1.65
C PHE A 112 -13.40 4.02 -1.54
N SER A 113 -14.35 4.29 -0.64
CA SER A 113 -14.77 5.65 -0.32
C SER A 113 -13.97 6.21 0.85
N TYR A 114 -13.47 7.43 0.70
CA TYR A 114 -12.77 8.17 1.75
C TYR A 114 -13.10 9.66 1.69
N ASN A 115 -12.90 10.36 2.80
CA ASN A 115 -13.07 11.80 2.87
C ASN A 115 -11.69 12.47 2.87
N GLU A 116 -11.48 13.41 1.95
CA GLU A 116 -10.27 14.22 1.87
C GLU A 116 -10.69 15.70 1.85
N HIS A 117 -10.24 16.49 2.83
CA HIS A 117 -10.66 17.88 3.01
C HIS A 117 -12.19 18.08 3.03
N ALA A 118 -12.91 17.20 3.74
CA ALA A 118 -14.38 17.16 3.81
C ALA A 118 -15.10 16.86 2.48
N ILE A 119 -14.36 16.49 1.42
CA ILE A 119 -14.92 16.04 0.15
C ILE A 119 -14.88 14.51 0.11
N GLN A 120 -16.03 13.88 -0.10
CA GLN A 120 -16.11 12.45 -0.31
C GLN A 120 -15.57 12.09 -1.70
N LYS A 121 -14.67 11.13 -1.73
CA LYS A 121 -14.08 10.57 -2.95
C LYS A 121 -14.30 9.06 -2.98
N ILE A 122 -14.26 8.50 -4.19
CA ILE A 122 -14.30 7.07 -4.43
C ILE A 122 -13.16 6.74 -5.40
N GLU A 123 -12.40 5.70 -5.08
CA GLU A 123 -11.30 5.23 -5.89
C GLU A 123 -11.36 3.70 -5.99
N LEU A 124 -10.99 3.16 -7.15
CA LEU A 124 -10.90 1.71 -7.34
C LEU A 124 -9.51 1.26 -6.87
N VAL A 125 -9.47 0.46 -5.80
CA VAL A 125 -8.23 0.06 -5.14
C VAL A 125 -8.04 -1.45 -5.18
N LYS A 126 -6.79 -1.90 -5.09
CA LYS A 126 -6.47 -3.32 -5.05
C LYS A 126 -6.48 -3.84 -3.61
N LEU A 127 -7.10 -4.99 -3.41
CA LEU A 127 -7.09 -5.72 -2.16
C LEU A 127 -6.56 -7.13 -2.44
N CYS A 128 -5.40 -7.45 -1.89
CA CYS A 128 -4.83 -8.79 -1.99
C CYS A 128 -5.41 -9.69 -0.89
N LEU A 129 -6.02 -10.83 -1.19
CA LEU A 129 -6.55 -11.76 -0.17
C LEU A 129 -6.04 -13.17 -0.41
N CYS A 130 -5.80 -13.89 0.68
CA CYS A 130 -5.60 -15.34 0.58
C CYS A 130 -6.92 -16.05 0.32
N LEU A 131 -6.87 -17.29 -0.17
CA LEU A 131 -8.06 -18.12 -0.42
C LEU A 131 -9.01 -18.30 0.78
N ARG A 132 -8.53 -18.09 2.01
CA ARG A 132 -9.39 -18.15 3.21
C ARG A 132 -10.13 -16.86 3.49
N CYS A 133 -9.56 -15.73 3.09
CA CYS A 133 -10.17 -14.41 3.29
C CYS A 133 -10.93 -13.94 2.06
N ALA A 134 -10.62 -14.42 0.87
CA ALA A 134 -11.35 -14.10 -0.36
C ALA A 134 -12.86 -14.39 -0.25
N PRO A 135 -13.34 -15.49 0.36
CA PRO A 135 -14.78 -15.72 0.54
C PRO A 135 -15.48 -14.77 1.54
N LEU A 136 -14.72 -13.93 2.26
CA LEU A 136 -15.29 -12.94 3.19
C LEU A 136 -15.57 -11.59 2.51
N LEU A 137 -15.06 -11.40 1.28
CA LEU A 137 -15.29 -10.24 0.44
C LEU A 137 -16.66 -10.33 -0.25
#